data_AF-A0A969QAY6-F1
#
_entry.id   AF-A0A969QAY6-F1
#
_cell.length_a   1.000
_cell.length_b   1.000
_cell.length_c   1.000
_cell.angle_alpha   90.00
_cell.angle_beta   90.00
_cell.angle_gamma   90.00
#
_symmetry.space_group_name_H-M   'P 1'
#
loop_
_entity.id
_entity.type
_entity.pdbx_description
1 polymer ?
#
loop_
_entity_poly.entity_id
_entity_poly.type
_entity_poly.pdbx_seq_one_letter_code
_entity_poly.pdbx_strand_id
1 'polypeptide(L)'
;AIQENARALRHHALAKAAAAMGGACALLAHTSDDQAETIAFRLARQTGLDGLAGMSRVSDALLENVIIARPLLGVRRRPCATICATWVKTG
;
A
#
# COMPACT_ATOMS: atom_id res chain seq x y z
N ALA A 1 -1.68 18.39 1.75
CA ALA A 1 -0.35 18.52 1.11
C ALA A 1 0.71 17.76 1.89
N ILE A 2 0.91 18.04 3.20
CA ILE A 2 1.95 17.39 4.03
C ILE A 2 1.80 15.86 4.10
N GLN A 3 0.59 15.35 4.35
CA GLN A 3 0.36 13.90 4.48
C GLN A 3 0.63 13.12 3.18
N GLU A 4 0.19 13.64 2.02
CA GLU A 4 0.46 12.99 0.73
C GLU A 4 1.95 12.98 0.39
N ASN A 5 2.65 14.10 0.65
CA ASN A 5 4.10 14.17 0.44
C ASN A 5 4.86 13.22 1.38
N ALA A 6 4.44 13.13 2.65
CA ALA A 6 5.03 12.18 3.59
C ALA A 6 4.82 10.73 3.13
N ARG A 7 3.64 10.42 2.57
CA ARG A 7 3.33 9.10 2.00
C ARG A 7 4.22 8.79 0.79
N ALA A 8 4.39 9.74 -0.12
CA ALA A 8 5.26 9.58 -1.28
C ALA A 8 6.73 9.34 -0.86
N LEU A 9 7.26 10.16 0.05
CA LEU A 9 8.63 10.01 0.56
C LEU A 9 8.86 8.64 1.21
N ARG A 10 7.88 8.14 1.97
CA ARG A 10 7.94 6.79 2.57
C ARG A 10 8.02 5.70 1.50
N HIS A 11 7.22 5.79 0.45
CA HIS A 11 7.26 4.82 -0.65
C HIS A 11 8.61 4.84 -1.36
N HIS A 12 9.18 6.01 -1.65
CA HIS A 12 10.51 6.13 -2.24
C HIS A 12 11.59 5.52 -1.35
N ALA A 13 11.56 5.80 -0.04
CA ALA A 13 12.52 5.23 0.91
C ALA A 13 12.45 3.70 0.95
N LEU A 14 11.24 3.12 0.95
CA LEU A 14 11.03 1.68 0.94
C LEU A 14 11.46 1.03 -0.38
N ALA A 15 11.14 1.66 -1.52
CA ALA A 15 11.55 1.18 -2.83
C ALA A 15 13.08 1.20 -2.98
N LYS A 16 13.73 2.29 -2.56
CA LYS A 16 15.19 2.41 -2.56
C LYS A 16 15.85 1.36 -1.68
N ALA A 17 15.30 1.08 -0.49
CA ALA A 17 15.80 0.03 0.38
C ALA A 17 15.64 -1.36 -0.25
N ALA A 18 14.49 -1.65 -0.86
CA ALA A 18 14.25 -2.91 -1.58
C ALA A 18 15.22 -3.10 -2.76
N ALA A 19 15.45 -2.05 -3.55
CA ALA A 19 16.41 -2.06 -4.65
C ALA A 19 17.85 -2.32 -4.16
N ALA A 20 18.26 -1.68 -3.07
CA ALA A 20 19.58 -1.88 -2.46
C ALA A 20 19.82 -3.32 -1.98
N MET A 21 18.75 -4.05 -1.65
CA MET A 21 18.80 -5.47 -1.29
C MET A 21 18.70 -6.41 -2.50
N GLY A 22 18.66 -5.89 -3.73
CA GLY A 22 18.45 -6.68 -4.96
C GLY A 22 17.01 -7.16 -5.15
N GLY A 23 16.05 -6.62 -4.41
CA GLY A 23 14.64 -6.99 -4.51
C GLY A 23 13.93 -6.28 -5.66
N ALA A 24 13.15 -7.02 -6.46
CA ALA A 24 12.33 -6.48 -7.55
C ALA A 24 10.96 -5.95 -7.09
N CYS A 25 10.54 -6.24 -5.85
CA CYS A 25 9.22 -5.92 -5.33
C CYS A 25 9.28 -5.52 -3.85
N ALA A 26 8.54 -4.46 -3.48
CA ALA A 26 8.29 -4.07 -2.10
C ALA A 26 6.82 -4.34 -1.72
N LEU A 27 6.62 -5.08 -0.63
CA LEU A 27 5.29 -5.44 -0.13
C LEU A 27 4.85 -4.45 0.95
N LEU A 28 3.69 -3.82 0.76
CA LEU A 28 3.07 -2.94 1.75
C LEU A 28 1.86 -3.61 2.37
N ALA A 29 1.74 -3.50 3.70
CA ALA A 29 0.68 -4.10 4.49
C ALA A 29 -0.65 -3.32 4.44
N HIS A 30 -1.00 -2.72 3.30
CA HIS A 30 -2.28 -2.02 3.13
C HIS A 30 -3.44 -3.01 3.13
N THR A 31 -4.49 -2.67 3.85
CA THR A 31 -5.71 -3.45 4.10
C THR A 31 -6.91 -2.87 3.37
N SER A 32 -8.07 -3.53 3.46
CA SER A 32 -9.32 -2.99 2.95
C SER A 32 -9.79 -1.73 3.70
N ASP A 33 -9.33 -1.52 4.94
CA ASP A 33 -9.69 -0.34 5.71
C ASP A 33 -8.90 0.87 5.22
N ASP A 34 -7.62 0.69 4.87
CA ASP A 34 -6.80 1.72 4.21
C ASP A 34 -7.38 2.12 2.83
N GLN A 35 -8.04 1.18 2.14
CA GLN A 35 -8.78 1.46 0.91
C GLN A 35 -9.98 2.38 1.16
N ALA A 36 -10.80 2.05 2.17
CA ALA A 36 -11.96 2.85 2.54
C ALA A 36 -11.55 4.27 2.94
N GLU A 37 -10.48 4.42 3.73
CA GLU A 37 -9.91 5.73 4.09
C GLU A 37 -9.44 6.50 2.85
N THR A 38 -8.75 5.84 1.92
CA THR A 38 -8.25 6.47 0.69
C THR A 38 -9.41 6.98 -0.18
N ILE A 39 -10.45 6.18 -0.36
CA ILE A 39 -11.64 6.54 -1.15
C ILE A 39 -12.38 7.69 -0.47
N ALA A 40 -12.62 7.61 0.85
CA ALA A 40 -13.27 8.68 1.60
C ALA A 40 -12.49 10.00 1.51
N PHE A 41 -11.17 9.95 1.61
CA PHE A 41 -10.31 11.13 1.47
C PHE A 41 -10.37 11.72 0.06
N ARG A 42 -10.38 10.89 -0.99
CA ARG A 42 -10.51 11.35 -2.38
C ARG A 42 -11.88 11.98 -2.65
N LEU A 43 -12.95 11.33 -2.19
CA LEU A 43 -14.32 11.86 -2.26
C LEU A 43 -14.46 13.22 -1.57
N ALA A 44 -13.88 13.38 -0.38
CA ALA A 44 -13.89 14.66 0.34
C ALA A 44 -13.19 15.80 -0.42
N ARG A 45 -12.31 15.47 -1.38
CA ARG A 45 -11.64 16.44 -2.26
C ARG A 45 -12.38 16.69 -3.58
N GLN A 46 -13.64 16.24 -3.70
CA GLN A 46 -14.52 16.43 -4.87
C GLN A 46 -13.95 15.86 -6.18
N THR A 47 -13.19 14.76 -6.15
CA THR A 47 -12.48 14.24 -7.32
C THR A 47 -13.36 13.48 -8.33
N GLY A 48 -14.67 13.72 -8.38
CA GLY A 48 -15.58 13.02 -9.31
C GLY A 48 -15.57 11.49 -9.16
N LEU A 49 -16.00 10.78 -10.21
CA LEU A 49 -16.05 9.30 -10.23
C LEU A 49 -14.66 8.66 -10.10
N ASP A 50 -13.60 9.33 -10.56
CA ASP A 50 -12.21 8.88 -10.37
C ASP A 50 -11.79 8.88 -8.89
N GLY A 51 -12.50 9.64 -8.04
CA GLY A 51 -12.35 9.59 -6.59
C GLY A 51 -12.76 8.28 -5.93
N LEU A 52 -13.56 7.46 -6.61
CA LEU A 52 -13.94 6.13 -6.16
C LEU A 52 -12.88 5.09 -6.48
N ALA A 53 -11.93 5.40 -7.36
CA ALA A 53 -10.80 4.51 -7.58
C ALA A 53 -9.99 4.41 -6.28
N GLY A 54 -9.83 3.19 -5.78
CA GLY A 54 -8.95 2.90 -4.64
C GLY A 54 -7.49 2.86 -5.05
N MET A 55 -6.67 2.20 -4.22
CA MET A 55 -5.33 1.76 -4.58
C MET A 55 -5.39 0.51 -5.46
N SER A 56 -4.47 0.38 -6.42
CA SER A 56 -4.26 -0.90 -7.12
C SER A 56 -3.48 -1.89 -6.24
N ARG A 57 -3.75 -3.19 -6.40
CA ARG A 57 -3.00 -4.26 -5.71
C ARG A 57 -1.52 -4.27 -6.10
N VAL A 58 -1.22 -3.90 -7.33
CA VAL A 58 0.14 -3.76 -7.86
C VAL A 58 0.23 -2.38 -8.50
N SER A 59 1.31 -1.64 -8.26
CA SER A 59 1.49 -0.32 -8.89
C SER A 59 1.66 -0.45 -10.41
N ASP A 60 1.05 0.47 -11.16
CA ASP A 60 1.13 0.48 -12.63
C ASP A 60 2.50 0.92 -13.14
N ALA A 61 3.30 1.57 -12.28
CA ALA A 61 4.65 2.01 -12.58
C ALA A 61 5.65 1.48 -11.53
N LEU A 62 6.91 1.37 -11.97
CA LEU A 62 8.05 1.09 -11.10
C LEU A 62 8.42 2.34 -10.32
N LEU A 63 8.80 2.14 -9.06
CA LEU A 63 9.41 3.17 -8.22
C LEU A 63 10.82 2.71 -7.89
N GLU A 64 11.86 3.47 -8.28
CA GLU A 64 13.26 3.05 -8.08
C GLU A 64 13.57 1.65 -8.68
N ASN A 65 12.99 1.30 -9.83
CA ASN A 65 13.02 -0.04 -10.45
C ASN A 65 12.38 -1.17 -9.62
N VAL A 66 11.55 -0.83 -8.63
CA VAL A 66 10.85 -1.77 -7.75
C VAL A 66 9.34 -1.67 -7.96
N ILE A 67 8.68 -2.82 -8.03
CA ILE A 67 7.21 -2.91 -8.04
C ILE A 67 6.67 -2.74 -6.62
N ILE A 68 5.61 -1.94 -6.44
CA ILE A 68 4.91 -1.85 -5.16
C ILE A 68 3.68 -2.77 -5.20
N ALA A 69 3.66 -3.78 -4.34
CA ALA A 69 2.53 -4.70 -4.20
C ALA A 69 1.86 -4.61 -2.82
N ARG A 70 0.55 -4.82 -2.78
CA ARG A 70 -0.33 -4.72 -1.61
C ARG A 70 -1.14 -6.00 -1.45
N PRO A 71 -0.53 -7.12 -1.02
CA PRO A 71 -1.22 -8.41 -0.97
C PRO A 71 -2.44 -8.41 -0.03
N LEU A 72 -2.41 -7.59 1.01
CA LEU A 72 -3.45 -7.52 2.04
C LEU A 72 -4.63 -6.61 1.70
N LEU A 73 -4.69 -6.03 0.50
CA LEU A 73 -5.64 -4.97 0.15
C LEU A 73 -7.12 -5.38 0.21
N GLY A 74 -7.41 -6.68 0.16
CA GLY A 74 -8.76 -7.24 0.34
C GLY A 74 -9.03 -7.78 1.74
N VAL A 75 -8.09 -7.64 2.68
CA VAL A 75 -8.17 -8.18 4.04
C VAL A 75 -8.56 -7.04 4.96
N ARG A 76 -9.61 -7.22 5.77
CA ARG A 76 -9.98 -6.30 6.86
C ARG A 76 -8.86 -6.23 7.89
N ARG A 77 -8.64 -5.06 8.49
CA ARG A 77 -7.63 -4.88 9.55
C ARG A 77 -8.05 -5.69 10.77
N ARG A 78 -7.56 -6.92 10.84
CA ARG A 78 -7.50 -7.70 12.09
C ARG A 78 -6.28 -7.24 12.89
N PRO A 79 -6.23 -7.48 14.21
CA PRO A 79 -5.03 -7.22 14.99
C PRO A 79 -3.81 -7.85 14.30
N CYS A 80 -2.71 -7.10 14.16
CA CYS A 80 -1.48 -7.55 13.50
C CYS A 80 -0.98 -8.89 14.08
N ALA A 81 -1.19 -9.08 15.39
CA ALA A 81 -0.91 -10.33 16.11
C ALA A 81 -1.63 -11.55 15.50
N THR A 82 -2.88 -11.40 15.04
CA THR A 82 -3.64 -12.49 14.44
C THR A 82 -3.08 -12.90 13.08
N ILE A 83 -2.66 -11.94 12.24
CA ILE A 83 -2.13 -12.21 10.90
C ILE A 83 -0.76 -12.88 10.98
N CYS A 84 0.16 -12.34 11.81
CA CYS A 84 1.49 -12.93 12.02
C CYS A 84 1.42 -14.36 12.55
N ALA A 85 0.49 -14.64 13.48
CA ALA A 85 0.31 -15.97 14.06
C ALA A 85 -0.20 -17.02 13.06
N THR A 86 -0.98 -16.63 12.04
CA THR A 86 -1.40 -17.53 10.96
C THR A 86 -0.32 -17.76 9.92
N TRP A 87 0.48 -16.75 9.57
CA TRP A 87 1.52 -16.88 8.54
C TRP A 87 2.66 -17.82 8.96
N VAL A 88 3.10 -17.77 10.23
CA VAL A 88 4.15 -18.66 10.78
C VAL A 88 3.75 -20.15 10.72
N LYS A 89 2.46 -20.47 10.64
CA LYS A 89 1.98 -21.86 10.62
C LYS A 89 1.86 -22.46 9.21
N THR A 90 2.08 -21.66 8.16
CA THR A 90 1.81 -22.06 6.77
C THR A 90 3.03 -21.97 5.86
N GLY A 91 4.21 -21.64 6.40
CA GLY A 91 5.51 -21.72 5.74
C GLY A 91 6.38 -22.76 6.42
#